data_AF-G9K6W0-F1
#
_entry.id   AF-G9K6W0-F1
#
_cell.length_a   1.000
_cell.length_b   1.000
_cell.length_c   1.000
_cell.angle_alpha   90.00
_cell.angle_beta   90.00
_cell.angle_gamma   90.00
#
_symmetry.space_group_name_H-M   'P 1'
#
loop_
_entity.id
_entity.type
_entity.pdbx_description
1 polymer ?
#
loop_
_entity_poly.entity_id
_entity_poly.type
_entity_poly.pdbx_seq_one_letter_code
_entity_poly.pdbx_strand_id
1 'polypeptide(L)'
;EGPSEEVAEEKSYQCELTVDDVMPAVKTVIRSVRILKFLVAKRKFKETLRPYDVKDVIEQYSAGHLDMLGRIKSLQARVDQIVGRGPGDRKAREKGDKGPSDTEAVDEISMMGRVVKVEKQVQSIEHKLDLLLGFYSRCLRSGTSASLGTVQVPLFDPDITSDYHSPVDHEDISISAQTLSISRSVSTNM
;
A
#
# COMPACT_ATOMS: atom_id res chain seq x y z
N GLU A 1 15.90 16.70 -69.94
CA GLU A 1 15.23 16.47 -68.64
C GLU A 1 15.53 15.05 -68.18
N GLY A 2 16.18 14.89 -67.02
CA GLY A 2 16.44 13.59 -66.40
C GLY A 2 15.31 13.17 -65.44
N PRO A 3 15.58 12.42 -64.35
CA PRO A 3 16.75 11.57 -64.09
C PRO A 3 16.40 10.24 -63.34
N SER A 4 17.42 9.40 -63.13
CA SER A 4 17.62 8.53 -61.95
C SER A 4 16.61 7.42 -61.59
N GLU A 5 17.00 6.17 -61.82
CA GLU A 5 16.66 5.06 -60.92
C GLU A 5 17.96 4.43 -60.43
N GLU A 6 18.44 4.89 -59.27
CA GLU A 6 19.40 4.14 -58.47
C GLU A 6 18.66 2.96 -57.85
N VAL A 7 18.92 1.75 -58.36
CA VAL A 7 18.54 0.51 -57.69
C VAL A 7 19.47 0.37 -56.49
N ALA A 8 18.98 0.80 -55.32
CA ALA A 8 19.62 0.61 -54.04
C ALA A 8 19.87 -0.89 -53.83
N GLU A 9 21.15 -1.27 -53.81
CA GLU A 9 21.61 -2.60 -53.44
C GLU A 9 21.26 -2.81 -51.96
N GLU A 10 20.13 -3.47 -51.71
CA GLU A 10 19.69 -3.88 -50.38
C GLU A 10 20.59 -5.01 -49.89
N LYS A 11 21.80 -4.63 -49.45
CA LYS A 11 22.73 -5.51 -48.75
C LYS A 11 22.15 -5.78 -47.36
N SER A 12 21.21 -6.71 -47.30
CA SER A 12 20.72 -7.28 -46.05
C SER A 12 21.91 -7.91 -45.34
N TYR A 13 22.41 -7.22 -44.31
CA TYR A 13 23.44 -7.75 -43.42
C TYR A 13 22.80 -8.81 -42.53
N GLN A 14 22.55 -9.98 -43.10
CA GLN A 14 22.17 -11.16 -42.35
C GLN A 14 23.43 -11.70 -41.66
N CYS A 15 23.77 -11.09 -40.51
CA CYS A 15 24.76 -11.65 -39.61
C CYS A 15 24.10 -12.85 -38.92
N GLU A 16 24.15 -14.01 -39.57
CA GLU A 16 23.75 -15.28 -38.96
C GLU A 16 24.83 -15.69 -37.95
N LEU A 17 24.76 -15.08 -36.76
CA LEU A 17 25.57 -15.47 -35.60
C LEU A 17 25.07 -16.82 -35.09
N THR A 18 25.82 -17.88 -35.35
CA THR A 18 25.45 -19.22 -34.91
C THR A 18 25.72 -19.39 -33.42
N VAL A 19 25.01 -20.31 -32.76
CA VAL A 19 25.20 -20.60 -31.33
C VAL A 19 26.64 -21.01 -31.00
N ASP A 20 27.35 -21.61 -31.97
CA ASP A 20 28.74 -22.02 -31.84
C ASP A 20 29.72 -20.83 -31.84
N ASP A 21 29.35 -19.71 -32.48
CA ASP A 21 30.12 -18.46 -32.46
C ASP A 21 29.85 -17.64 -31.18
N VAL A 22 28.65 -17.77 -30.62
CA VAL A 22 28.22 -17.07 -29.40
C VAL A 22 28.76 -17.75 -28.14
N MET A 23 28.90 -19.08 -28.14
CA MET A 23 29.34 -19.87 -26.98
C MET A 23 30.72 -19.45 -26.41
N PRO A 24 31.76 -19.18 -27.23
CA PRO A 24 33.04 -18.66 -26.75
C PRO A 24 32.93 -17.25 -26.16
N ALA A 25 32.10 -16.39 -26.74
CA ALA A 25 31.84 -15.05 -26.24
C ALA A 25 31.14 -15.11 -24.87
N VAL A 26 30.12 -15.95 -24.71
CA VAL A 26 29.43 -16.17 -23.43
C VAL A 26 30.38 -16.70 -22.36
N LYS A 27 31.26 -17.66 -22.69
CA LYS A 27 32.31 -18.15 -21.78
C LYS A 27 33.25 -17.02 -21.35
N THR A 28 33.59 -16.13 -22.27
CA THR A 28 34.44 -14.96 -22.00
C THR A 28 33.72 -13.95 -21.10
N VAL A 29 32.42 -13.72 -21.31
CA VAL A 29 31.58 -12.87 -20.45
C VAL A 29 31.46 -13.45 -19.05
N ILE A 30 31.23 -14.76 -18.91
CA ILE A 30 31.20 -15.42 -17.59
C ILE A 30 32.56 -15.25 -16.90
N ARG A 31 33.65 -15.44 -17.63
CA ARG A 31 35.00 -15.25 -17.10
C ARG A 31 35.24 -13.80 -16.68
N SER A 32 34.83 -12.81 -17.47
CA SER A 32 35.02 -11.40 -17.14
C SER A 32 34.20 -10.99 -15.92
N VAL A 33 32.95 -11.43 -15.78
CA VAL A 33 32.13 -11.23 -14.57
C VAL A 33 32.81 -11.88 -13.35
N ARG A 34 33.32 -13.10 -13.48
CA ARG A 34 34.06 -13.78 -12.40
C ARG A 34 35.31 -13.01 -11.99
N ILE A 35 36.10 -12.53 -12.96
CA ILE A 35 37.29 -11.71 -12.70
C ILE A 35 36.89 -10.39 -12.01
N LEU A 36 35.84 -9.71 -12.45
CA LEU A 36 35.34 -8.48 -11.81
C LEU A 36 34.90 -8.74 -10.36
N LYS A 37 34.10 -9.77 -10.12
CA LYS A 37 33.70 -10.16 -8.75
C LYS A 37 34.91 -10.52 -7.89
N PHE A 38 35.89 -11.22 -8.46
CA PHE A 38 37.15 -11.53 -7.77
C PHE A 38 37.94 -10.27 -7.42
N LEU A 39 38.04 -9.28 -8.33
CA LEU A 39 38.74 -8.02 -8.08
C LEU A 39 38.04 -7.16 -7.02
N VAL A 40 36.70 -7.14 -7.01
CA VAL A 40 35.91 -6.51 -5.93
C VAL A 40 36.15 -7.22 -4.60
N ALA A 41 36.14 -8.55 -4.58
CA ALA A 41 36.42 -9.33 -3.37
C ALA A 41 37.86 -9.12 -2.86
N LYS A 42 38.85 -9.12 -3.76
CA LYS A 42 40.25 -8.83 -3.45
C LYS A 42 40.42 -7.43 -2.84
N ARG A 43 39.71 -6.43 -3.37
CA ARG A 43 39.70 -5.07 -2.79
C ARG A 43 39.07 -5.06 -1.40
N LYS A 44 37.89 -5.67 -1.22
CA LYS A 44 37.21 -5.77 0.08
C LYS A 44 38.07 -6.49 1.13
N PHE A 45 38.75 -7.57 0.75
CA PHE A 45 39.68 -8.30 1.63
C PHE A 45 40.87 -7.42 2.07
N LYS A 46 41.43 -6.63 1.15
CA LYS A 46 42.49 -5.68 1.52
C LYS A 46 41.98 -4.58 2.44
N GLU A 47 40.73 -4.15 2.27
CA GLU A 47 40.09 -3.16 3.15
C GLU A 47 39.90 -3.68 4.57
N THR A 48 39.48 -4.94 4.73
CA THR A 48 39.25 -5.56 6.04
C THR A 48 40.50 -5.72 6.89
N LEU A 49 41.69 -5.60 6.28
CA LEU A 49 42.97 -5.64 7.00
C LEU A 49 43.43 -4.27 7.49
N ARG A 50 42.75 -3.18 7.08
CA ARG A 50 43.06 -1.85 7.59
C ARG A 50 42.50 -1.71 9.01
N PRO A 51 43.25 -1.10 9.95
CA PRO A 51 42.69 -0.78 11.26
C PRO A 51 41.60 0.28 11.13
N TYR A 52 40.54 0.14 11.93
CA TYR A 52 39.47 1.13 11.99
C TYR A 52 39.99 2.47 12.52
N ASP A 53 39.64 3.56 11.86
CA ASP A 53 39.92 4.92 12.34
C ASP A 53 38.72 5.51 13.10
N VAL A 54 38.91 6.67 13.75
CA VAL A 54 37.83 7.36 14.47
C VAL A 54 36.69 7.77 13.52
N LYS A 55 37.00 8.04 12.25
CA LYS A 55 36.01 8.42 11.24
C LYS A 55 35.11 7.22 10.90
N ASP A 56 35.61 6.00 10.85
CA ASP A 56 34.80 4.79 10.61
C ASP A 56 33.73 4.62 11.69
N VAL A 57 34.09 4.87 12.96
CA VAL A 57 33.15 4.82 14.08
C VAL A 57 32.07 5.89 13.93
N ILE A 58 32.47 7.11 13.56
CA ILE A 58 31.53 8.22 13.34
C ILE A 58 30.63 7.94 12.14
N GLU A 59 31.17 7.44 11.03
CA GLU A 59 30.42 7.15 9.80
C GLU A 59 29.42 6.00 10.02
N GLN A 60 29.84 4.94 10.70
CA GLN A 60 28.95 3.84 11.08
C GLN A 60 27.81 4.34 11.98
N TYR A 61 28.13 5.13 13.01
CA TYR A 61 27.10 5.71 13.89
C TYR A 61 26.16 6.61 13.10
N SER A 62 26.70 7.46 12.22
CA SER A 62 25.92 8.41 11.40
C SER A 62 24.95 7.67 10.47
N ALA A 63 25.43 6.63 9.77
CA ALA A 63 24.60 5.80 8.91
C ALA A 63 23.53 5.02 9.70
N GLY A 64 23.90 4.42 10.82
CA GLY A 64 22.97 3.68 11.69
C GLY A 64 21.90 4.59 12.30
N HIS A 65 22.28 5.79 12.72
CA HIS A 65 21.35 6.78 13.26
C HIS A 65 20.37 7.26 12.17
N LEU A 66 20.84 7.49 10.94
CA LEU A 66 19.98 7.87 9.82
C LEU A 66 18.97 6.77 9.47
N ASP A 67 19.39 5.51 9.43
CA ASP A 67 18.50 4.36 9.19
C ASP A 67 17.46 4.22 10.31
N MET A 68 17.89 4.32 11.57
CA MET A 68 16.98 4.32 12.73
C MET A 68 15.95 5.44 12.62
N LEU A 69 16.39 6.68 12.37
CA LEU A 69 15.52 7.83 12.24
C LEU A 69 14.54 7.67 11.06
N GLY A 70 15.00 7.10 9.95
CA GLY A 70 14.16 6.77 8.79
C GLY A 70 13.05 5.78 9.14
N ARG A 71 13.36 4.72 9.89
CA ARG A 71 12.39 3.73 10.38
C ARG A 71 11.39 4.34 11.35
N ILE A 72 11.85 5.15 12.31
CA ILE A 72 10.97 5.88 13.25
C ILE A 72 10.01 6.79 12.48
N LYS A 73 10.50 7.53 11.47
CA LYS A 73 9.68 8.42 10.66
C LYS A 73 8.64 7.68 9.82
N SER A 74 9.02 6.53 9.25
CA SER A 74 8.08 5.66 8.53
C SER A 74 7.01 5.10 9.46
N LEU A 75 7.39 4.66 10.66
CA LEU A 75 6.44 4.20 11.68
C LEU A 75 5.48 5.32 12.10
N GLN A 76 6.01 6.51 12.38
CA GLN A 76 5.20 7.69 12.72
C GLN A 76 4.18 7.99 11.61
N ALA A 77 4.61 7.99 10.34
CA ALA A 77 3.71 8.26 9.22
C ALA A 77 2.56 7.24 9.12
N ARG A 78 2.83 5.95 9.38
CA ARG A 78 1.78 4.92 9.41
C ARG A 78 0.84 5.09 10.60
N VAL A 79 1.38 5.41 11.79
CA VAL A 79 0.56 5.68 12.98
C VAL A 79 -0.35 6.88 12.73
N ASP A 80 0.21 7.95 12.18
CA ASP A 80 -0.52 9.17 11.80
C ASP A 80 -1.66 8.86 10.83
N GLN A 81 -1.42 8.01 9.82
CA GLN A 81 -2.47 7.53 8.89
C GLN A 81 -3.55 6.70 9.60
N ILE A 82 -3.17 5.75 10.46
CA ILE A 82 -4.13 4.91 11.21
C ILE A 82 -5.01 5.75 12.12
N VAL A 83 -4.45 6.79 12.75
CA VAL A 83 -5.20 7.68 13.65
C VAL A 83 -6.05 8.68 12.85
N GLY A 84 -5.76 8.92 11.57
CA GLY A 84 -6.43 9.95 10.77
C GLY A 84 -5.79 11.32 10.83
N ARG A 85 -4.64 11.45 11.52
CA ARG A 85 -3.81 12.66 11.54
C ARG A 85 -2.80 12.59 10.41
N GLY A 86 -3.27 12.35 9.19
CA GLY A 86 -2.39 12.22 8.02
C GLY A 86 -1.49 13.45 7.86
N PRO A 87 -0.37 13.35 7.12
CA PRO A 87 0.54 14.49 6.87
C PRO A 87 -0.13 15.71 6.21
N GLY A 88 -1.40 15.59 5.78
CA GLY A 88 -2.27 16.70 5.40
C GLY A 88 -2.54 17.68 6.53
N ASP A 89 -2.64 17.26 7.80
CA ASP A 89 -3.00 18.17 8.90
C ASP A 89 -1.91 19.19 9.26
N ARG A 90 -0.65 18.91 8.92
CA ARG A 90 0.46 19.86 9.15
C ARG A 90 0.78 20.76 7.95
N LYS A 91 0.19 20.47 6.78
CA LYS A 91 0.47 21.15 5.50
C LYS A 91 -0.78 21.64 4.76
N ALA A 92 -1.99 21.39 5.25
CA ALA A 92 -3.26 21.93 4.71
C ALA A 92 -3.44 23.44 4.98
N ARG A 93 -2.34 24.20 5.02
CA ARG A 93 -2.35 25.66 4.85
C ARG A 93 -1.78 26.10 3.50
N GLU A 94 -1.22 25.22 2.68
CA GLU A 94 -0.76 25.60 1.33
C GLU A 94 -1.02 24.51 0.29
N LYS A 95 -1.96 24.81 -0.62
CA LYS A 95 -2.23 24.19 -1.95
C LYS A 95 -2.61 22.70 -1.90
N GLY A 96 -3.85 22.31 -2.17
CA GLY A 96 -4.60 22.61 -3.39
C GLY A 96 -4.32 21.49 -4.40
N ASP A 97 -5.34 20.66 -4.66
CA ASP A 97 -5.39 19.57 -5.66
C ASP A 97 -5.12 18.13 -5.16
N LYS A 98 -6.02 17.59 -4.33
CA LYS A 98 -6.37 16.17 -4.34
C LYS A 98 -7.89 16.05 -4.19
N GLY A 99 -8.53 15.38 -5.14
CA GLY A 99 -9.99 15.29 -5.24
C GLY A 99 -10.65 14.66 -4.00
N PRO A 100 -11.96 14.91 -3.81
CA PRO A 100 -12.71 14.47 -2.62
C PRO A 100 -12.74 12.95 -2.42
N SER A 101 -12.56 12.15 -3.48
CA SER A 101 -12.68 10.68 -3.44
C SER A 101 -11.57 9.96 -2.67
N ASP A 102 -10.33 10.47 -2.71
CA ASP A 102 -9.21 9.83 -1.97
C ASP A 102 -9.24 10.16 -0.48
N THR A 103 -9.91 11.26 -0.11
CA THR A 103 -9.96 11.70 1.29
C THR A 103 -10.98 10.86 2.07
N GLU A 104 -12.12 10.52 1.47
CA GLU A 104 -13.13 9.66 2.10
C GLU A 104 -12.60 8.23 2.32
N ALA A 105 -11.91 7.62 1.34
CA ALA A 105 -11.36 6.28 1.51
C ALA A 105 -10.29 6.19 2.62
N VAL A 106 -9.47 7.24 2.77
CA VAL A 106 -8.47 7.32 3.86
C VAL A 106 -9.15 7.51 5.22
N ASP A 107 -10.24 8.27 5.27
CA ASP A 107 -11.00 8.49 6.50
C ASP A 107 -11.78 7.23 6.92
N GLU A 108 -12.28 6.43 5.97
CA GLU A 108 -12.92 5.13 6.24
C GLU A 108 -11.96 4.09 6.83
N ILE A 109 -10.68 4.14 6.45
CA ILE A 109 -9.64 3.23 6.94
C ILE A 109 -9.09 3.71 8.30
N SER A 110 -9.13 5.02 8.54
CA SER A 110 -8.69 5.67 9.77
C SER A 110 -9.56 5.30 10.97
N MET A 111 -8.95 5.23 12.16
CA MET A 111 -9.66 5.13 13.44
C MET A 111 -10.59 6.33 13.66
N MET A 112 -10.16 7.55 13.31
CA MET A 112 -10.97 8.76 13.51
C MET A 112 -12.22 8.74 12.64
N GLY A 113 -12.10 8.48 11.33
CA GLY A 113 -13.27 8.43 10.46
C GLY A 113 -14.21 7.28 10.80
N ARG A 114 -13.68 6.12 11.23
CA ARG A 114 -14.52 5.04 11.79
C ARG A 114 -15.28 5.47 13.05
N VAL A 115 -14.66 6.22 13.97
CA VAL A 115 -15.34 6.78 15.15
C VAL A 115 -16.45 7.74 14.71
N VAL A 116 -16.19 8.64 13.76
CA VAL A 116 -17.20 9.57 13.23
C VAL A 116 -18.38 8.82 12.58
N LYS A 117 -18.13 7.71 11.87
CA LYS A 117 -19.21 6.88 11.31
C LYS A 117 -20.09 6.27 12.41
N VAL A 118 -19.47 5.78 13.49
CA VAL A 118 -20.20 5.28 14.67
C VAL A 118 -21.01 6.39 15.34
N GLU A 119 -20.45 7.59 15.52
CA GLU A 119 -21.17 8.73 16.09
C GLU A 119 -22.42 9.10 15.26
N LYS A 120 -22.29 9.16 13.92
CA LYS A 120 -23.42 9.40 13.01
C LYS A 120 -24.49 8.31 13.12
N GLN A 121 -24.08 7.05 13.23
CA GLN A 121 -25.01 5.93 13.38
C GLN A 121 -25.78 6.02 14.71
N VAL A 122 -25.10 6.36 15.81
CA VAL A 122 -25.72 6.56 17.13
C VAL A 122 -26.74 7.71 17.08
N GLN A 123 -26.39 8.85 16.47
CA GLN A 123 -27.32 9.97 16.28
C GLN A 123 -28.55 9.58 15.44
N SER A 124 -28.37 8.75 14.41
CA SER A 124 -29.49 8.23 13.62
C SER A 124 -30.42 7.35 14.44
N ILE A 125 -29.87 6.51 15.32
CA ILE A 125 -30.65 5.68 16.24
C ILE A 125 -31.43 6.56 17.23
N GLU A 126 -30.77 7.55 17.84
CA GLU A 126 -31.40 8.51 18.75
C GLU A 126 -32.60 9.19 18.08
N HIS A 127 -32.41 9.72 16.87
CA HIS A 127 -33.49 10.36 16.13
C HIS A 127 -34.64 9.40 15.78
N LYS A 128 -34.34 8.16 15.38
CA LYS A 128 -35.36 7.14 15.11
C LYS A 128 -36.16 6.78 16.36
N LEU A 129 -35.51 6.72 17.53
CA LEU A 129 -36.18 6.50 18.81
C LEU A 129 -37.09 7.67 19.18
N ASP A 130 -36.64 8.91 19.01
CA ASP A 130 -37.45 10.11 19.26
C ASP A 130 -38.72 10.13 18.41
N LEU A 131 -38.60 9.76 17.13
CA LEU A 131 -39.76 9.61 16.25
C LEU A 131 -40.73 8.57 16.81
N LEU A 132 -40.25 7.37 17.15
CA LEU A 132 -41.07 6.28 17.68
C LEU A 132 -41.78 6.66 18.99
N LEU A 133 -41.06 7.30 19.92
CA LEU A 133 -41.60 7.86 21.16
C LEU A 133 -42.65 8.93 20.88
N GLY A 134 -42.43 9.78 19.87
CA GLY A 134 -43.39 10.77 19.41
C GLY A 134 -44.69 10.15 18.90
N PHE A 135 -44.60 9.08 18.09
CA PHE A 135 -45.75 8.30 17.64
C PHE A 135 -46.50 7.68 18.81
N TYR A 136 -45.80 6.99 19.70
CA TYR A 136 -46.38 6.34 20.88
C TYR A 136 -47.12 7.35 21.77
N SER A 137 -46.49 8.48 22.09
CA SER A 137 -47.09 9.54 22.91
C SER A 137 -48.36 10.13 22.27
N ARG A 138 -48.39 10.24 20.93
CA ARG A 138 -49.56 10.71 20.19
C ARG A 138 -50.69 9.69 20.25
N CYS A 139 -50.40 8.40 20.10
CA CYS A 139 -51.38 7.32 20.25
C CYS A 139 -52.00 7.25 21.66
N LEU A 140 -51.20 7.43 22.72
CA LEU A 140 -51.73 7.46 24.09
C LEU A 140 -52.63 8.65 24.37
N ARG A 141 -52.29 9.84 23.86
CA ARG A 141 -53.11 11.04 24.05
C ARG A 141 -54.38 11.03 23.19
N SER A 142 -54.36 10.37 22.02
CA SER A 142 -55.49 10.31 21.10
C SER A 142 -56.53 9.23 21.40
N GLY A 143 -56.35 8.38 22.42
CA GLY A 143 -57.35 7.37 22.81
C GLY A 143 -57.85 6.52 21.64
N THR A 144 -57.02 5.57 21.18
CA THR A 144 -57.43 4.45 20.29
C THR A 144 -58.32 4.83 19.08
N SER A 145 -58.13 5.99 18.44
CA SER A 145 -58.87 6.37 17.21
C SER A 145 -58.08 7.26 16.25
N ALA A 146 -56.75 7.14 16.20
CA ALA A 146 -55.95 7.77 15.15
C ALA A 146 -55.76 6.78 13.98
N SER A 147 -56.40 7.05 12.84
CA SER A 147 -56.18 6.27 11.62
C SER A 147 -54.72 6.41 11.16
N LEU A 148 -54.09 5.29 10.79
CA LEU A 148 -52.71 5.22 10.29
C LEU A 148 -52.48 5.92 8.92
N GLY A 149 -53.43 6.73 8.44
CA GLY A 149 -53.46 7.18 7.04
C GLY A 149 -52.81 8.52 6.71
N THR A 150 -52.29 9.30 7.67
CA THR A 150 -51.89 10.70 7.39
C THR A 150 -50.50 11.13 7.85
N VAL A 151 -49.61 10.21 8.25
CA VAL A 151 -48.23 10.62 8.59
C VAL A 151 -47.32 10.45 7.37
N GLN A 152 -47.03 11.58 6.73
CA GLN A 152 -45.99 11.70 5.72
C GLN A 152 -44.64 11.49 6.42
N VAL A 153 -44.06 10.30 6.24
CA VAL A 153 -42.69 10.00 6.68
C VAL A 153 -41.75 10.85 5.83
N PRO A 154 -40.80 11.61 6.41
CA PRO A 154 -39.80 12.31 5.62
C PRO A 154 -39.07 11.32 4.70
N LEU A 155 -38.91 11.69 3.44
CA LEU A 155 -38.19 10.90 2.43
C LEU A 155 -36.78 10.62 2.93
N PHE A 156 -36.54 9.39 3.37
CA PHE A 156 -35.22 8.90 3.74
C PHE A 156 -34.44 8.52 2.48
N ASP A 157 -33.18 8.94 2.39
CA ASP A 157 -32.19 8.30 1.53
C ASP A 157 -31.80 6.94 2.15
N PRO A 158 -32.10 5.81 1.49
CA PRO A 158 -31.89 4.47 2.04
C PRO A 158 -30.41 4.01 2.07
N ASP A 159 -29.46 4.80 1.56
CA ASP A 159 -28.09 4.34 1.32
C ASP A 159 -27.11 4.46 2.50
N ILE A 160 -27.52 4.95 3.67
CA ILE A 160 -26.57 5.17 4.78
C ILE A 160 -26.38 3.92 5.67
N THR A 161 -27.24 2.90 5.57
CA THR A 161 -27.22 1.75 6.49
C THR A 161 -27.09 0.37 5.83
N SER A 162 -26.85 0.31 4.52
CA SER A 162 -26.86 -0.96 3.76
C SER A 162 -25.46 -1.56 3.49
N ASP A 163 -24.42 -1.17 4.23
CA ASP A 163 -23.06 -1.72 4.03
C ASP A 163 -22.81 -3.06 4.74
N TYR A 164 -23.85 -3.81 5.14
CA TYR A 164 -23.65 -5.14 5.71
C TYR A 164 -23.50 -6.17 4.58
N HIS A 165 -22.27 -6.31 4.06
CA HIS A 165 -21.92 -7.43 3.19
C HIS A 165 -21.60 -8.65 4.06
N SER A 166 -22.54 -9.59 4.16
CA SER A 166 -22.28 -10.89 4.78
C SER A 166 -21.21 -11.63 3.96
N PRO A 167 -20.05 -12.01 4.52
CA PRO A 167 -19.07 -12.80 3.78
C PRO A 167 -19.56 -14.25 3.77
N VAL A 168 -20.33 -14.59 2.74
CA VAL A 168 -20.59 -15.99 2.39
C VAL A 168 -19.95 -16.23 1.03
N ASP A 169 -18.94 -17.10 1.05
CA ASP A 169 -18.31 -17.76 -0.09
C ASP A 169 -17.53 -16.89 -1.09
N HIS A 170 -16.27 -16.59 -0.76
CA HIS A 170 -15.20 -16.61 -1.75
C HIS A 170 -13.92 -17.14 -1.10
N GLU A 171 -13.65 -18.43 -1.31
CA GLU A 171 -12.32 -19.03 -1.18
C GLU A 171 -11.41 -18.40 -2.23
N ASP A 172 -10.85 -17.22 -1.92
CA ASP A 172 -9.68 -16.71 -2.60
C ASP A 172 -8.53 -16.68 -1.61
N ILE A 173 -7.79 -17.80 -1.67
CA ILE A 173 -6.49 -18.04 -1.05
C ILE A 173 -5.60 -16.82 -1.30
N SER A 174 -5.53 -15.92 -0.32
CA SER A 174 -4.52 -14.87 -0.30
C SER A 174 -3.16 -15.49 0.01
N ILE A 175 -2.28 -15.45 -0.99
CA ILE A 175 -0.89 -15.93 -1.03
C ILE A 175 0.05 -15.09 -0.12
N SER A 176 -0.43 -14.51 1.00
CA SER A 176 0.41 -13.68 1.89
C SER A 176 0.72 -14.30 3.26
N ALA A 177 0.21 -15.49 3.57
CA ALA A 177 0.46 -16.16 4.85
C ALA A 177 1.65 -17.16 4.86
N GLN A 178 2.53 -17.18 3.84
CA GLN A 178 3.77 -17.98 3.87
C GLN A 178 4.99 -17.15 4.28
N THR A 179 5.09 -16.73 5.54
CA THR A 179 6.41 -16.39 6.12
C THR A 179 6.53 -16.73 7.60
N LEU A 180 5.95 -17.82 8.08
CA LEU A 180 6.31 -18.39 9.40
C LEU A 180 6.34 -19.92 9.36
N SER A 181 7.15 -20.51 8.48
CA SER A 181 7.62 -21.89 8.66
C SER A 181 8.87 -21.86 9.55
N ILE A 182 8.60 -21.87 10.85
CA ILE A 182 9.57 -22.12 11.91
C ILE A 182 10.26 -23.46 11.67
N SER A 183 11.57 -23.44 11.85
CA SER A 183 12.56 -24.49 11.65
C SER A 183 12.16 -25.84 12.26
N ARG A 184 12.31 -26.92 11.49
CA ARG A 184 12.52 -28.28 12.03
C ARG A 184 13.91 -28.76 11.60
N SER A 185 14.85 -28.68 12.54
CA SER A 185 16.12 -29.39 12.52
C SER A 185 15.86 -30.89 12.65
N VAL A 186 16.31 -31.69 11.69
CA VAL A 186 16.48 -33.14 11.86
C VAL A 186 17.97 -33.42 12.04
N SER A 187 18.33 -33.77 13.27
CA SER A 187 19.59 -34.44 13.58
C SER A 187 19.60 -35.82 12.92
N THR A 188 20.62 -36.10 12.11
CA THR A 188 21.00 -37.46 11.75
C THR A 188 22.19 -37.85 12.62
N ASN A 189 21.98 -38.77 13.54
CA ASN A 189 23.03 -39.44 14.30
C ASN A 189 22.75 -40.95 14.27
N MET A 190 23.83 -41.72 14.07
CA MET A 190 23.95 -43.18 13.89
C MET A 190 23.70 -43.70 12.48
#